data_AF-A0A8J5M2P4-F1
#
_entry.id   AF-A0A8J5M2P4-F1
#
_cell.length_a   1.000
_cell.length_b   1.000
_cell.length_c   1.000
_cell.angle_alpha   90.00
_cell.angle_beta   90.00
_cell.angle_gamma   90.00
#
_symmetry.space_group_name_H-M   'P 1'
#
loop_
_entity.id
_entity.type
_entity.pdbx_description
1 polymer ?
#
loop_
_entity_poly.entity_id
_entity_poly.type
_entity_poly.pdbx_seq_one_letter_code
_entity_poly.pdbx_strand_id
1 'polypeptide(L)'
;MPNREKLAHHWKTTDEGGIPRGTFGSVLSRDHFQQISRNLHFNPNNHALAKKDRAWKIRKLVEVLQTTLERSYITPAYLAFEEAIVPSRSSFNKMRVYLKD
;
A
#
# COMPACT_ATOMS: atom_id res chain seq x y z
N MET A 1 -17.01 -11.77 -0.58
CA MET A 1 -15.62 -11.70 -0.05
C MET A 1 -14.78 -11.01 -1.10
N PRO A 2 -13.93 -10.02 -0.77
CA PRO A 2 -13.11 -9.39 -1.79
C PRO A 2 -12.22 -10.47 -2.42
N ASN A 3 -12.08 -10.40 -3.75
CA ASN A 3 -11.45 -11.39 -4.60
C ASN A 3 -10.14 -11.92 -3.98
N ARG A 4 -10.11 -13.22 -3.65
CA ARG A 4 -8.98 -13.94 -3.03
C ARG A 4 -7.93 -14.37 -4.05
N GLU A 5 -8.01 -13.89 -5.29
CA GLU A 5 -7.04 -14.23 -6.32
C GLU A 5 -5.64 -13.75 -5.93
N LYS A 6 -4.67 -14.67 -6.08
CA LYS A 6 -3.26 -14.31 -5.87
C LYS A 6 -2.89 -13.27 -6.93
N LEU A 7 -2.17 -12.22 -6.53
CA LEU A 7 -1.70 -11.14 -7.42
C LEU A 7 -1.09 -11.65 -8.74
N ALA A 8 -0.38 -12.79 -8.71
CA ALA A 8 0.19 -13.40 -9.91
C ALA A 8 -0.84 -13.79 -11.00
N HIS A 9 -2.13 -13.98 -10.64
CA HIS A 9 -3.19 -14.36 -11.58
C HIS A 9 -3.53 -13.23 -12.57
N HIS A 10 -3.18 -11.98 -12.26
CA HIS A 10 -3.37 -10.86 -13.19
C HIS A 10 -2.52 -10.97 -14.47
N TRP A 11 -1.47 -11.81 -14.46
CA TRP A 11 -0.64 -12.11 -15.63
C TRP A 11 -0.99 -13.42 -16.35
N LYS A 12 -2.07 -14.10 -15.94
CA LYS A 12 -2.59 -15.21 -16.74
C LYS A 12 -3.03 -14.68 -18.10
N THR A 13 -2.87 -15.48 -19.14
CA THR A 13 -3.30 -15.17 -20.51
C THR A 13 -4.54 -15.96 -20.92
N THR A 14 -4.95 -16.93 -20.10
CA THR A 14 -6.17 -17.71 -20.28
C THR A 14 -7.31 -17.07 -19.52
N ASP A 15 -8.39 -16.73 -20.21
CA ASP A 15 -9.58 -16.18 -19.59
C ASP A 15 -10.23 -17.20 -18.64
N GLU A 16 -10.80 -16.70 -17.54
CA GLU A 16 -11.56 -17.50 -16.58
C GLU A 16 -12.96 -16.85 -16.46
N GLY A 17 -13.96 -17.46 -17.11
CA GLY A 17 -15.31 -16.91 -17.19
C GLY A 17 -15.35 -15.63 -18.05
N GLY A 18 -16.05 -14.59 -17.57
CA GLY A 18 -16.17 -13.30 -18.27
C GLY A 18 -15.09 -12.26 -17.93
N ILE A 19 -14.00 -12.67 -17.26
CA ILE A 19 -12.93 -11.76 -16.85
C ILE A 19 -11.83 -11.78 -17.91
N PRO A 20 -11.61 -10.68 -18.66
CA PRO A 20 -10.48 -10.60 -19.59
C PRO A 20 -9.17 -10.64 -18.80
N ARG A 21 -8.30 -11.60 -19.13
CA ARG A 21 -6.98 -11.76 -18.50
C ARG A 21 -5.88 -11.12 -19.37
N GLY A 22 -4.67 -11.03 -18.83
CA GLY A 22 -3.51 -10.49 -19.56
C GLY A 22 -3.36 -8.95 -19.55
N THR A 23 -4.28 -8.20 -18.91
CA THR A 23 -4.23 -6.72 -18.85
C THR A 23 -3.02 -6.17 -18.11
N PHE A 24 -2.50 -6.87 -17.10
CA PHE A 24 -1.27 -6.45 -16.44
C PHE A 24 -0.04 -6.72 -17.31
N GLY A 25 -0.07 -7.82 -18.06
CA GLY A 25 1.02 -8.22 -18.96
C GLY A 25 1.26 -7.23 -20.10
N SER A 26 0.24 -6.49 -20.53
CA SER A 26 0.40 -5.44 -21.55
C SER A 26 1.11 -4.19 -21.04
N VAL A 27 1.18 -3.99 -19.71
CA VAL A 27 1.84 -2.84 -19.10
C VAL A 27 3.23 -3.19 -18.57
N LEU A 28 3.33 -4.29 -17.81
CA LEU A 28 4.57 -4.70 -17.15
C LEU A 28 4.61 -6.21 -17.00
N SER A 29 5.74 -6.85 -17.31
CA SER A 29 5.87 -8.29 -17.09
C SER A 29 5.79 -8.64 -15.60
N ARG A 30 5.29 -9.84 -15.30
CA ARG A 30 5.14 -10.32 -13.92
C ARG A 30 6.45 -10.25 -13.14
N ASP A 31 7.53 -10.71 -13.77
CA ASP A 31 8.82 -10.84 -13.09
C ASP A 31 9.43 -9.46 -12.83
N HIS A 32 9.27 -8.51 -13.76
CA HIS A 32 9.70 -7.13 -13.56
C HIS A 32 8.87 -6.43 -12.46
N PHE A 33 7.55 -6.63 -12.44
CA PHE A 33 6.70 -6.13 -11.35
C PHE A 33 7.15 -6.67 -9.99
N GLN A 34 7.45 -7.97 -9.89
CA GLN A 34 7.93 -8.58 -8.65
C GLN A 34 9.27 -8.00 -8.23
N GLN A 35 10.18 -7.76 -9.18
CA GLN A 35 11.48 -7.15 -8.91
C GLN A 35 11.32 -5.73 -8.36
N ILE A 36 10.50 -4.88 -8.99
CA ILE A 36 10.24 -3.52 -8.50
C ILE A 36 9.59 -3.58 -7.12
N SER A 37 8.53 -4.37 -6.97
CA SER A 37 7.75 -4.46 -5.73
C SER A 37 8.59 -4.93 -4.54
N ARG A 38 9.53 -5.86 -4.74
CA ARG A 38 10.45 -6.35 -3.70
C ARG A 38 11.51 -5.31 -3.31
N ASN A 39 11.85 -4.40 -4.21
CA ASN A 39 12.91 -3.41 -4.03
C ASN A 39 12.39 -1.98 -3.83
N LEU A 40 11.08 -1.79 -3.69
CA LEU A 40 10.47 -0.49 -3.48
C LEU A 40 10.81 0.06 -2.08
N HIS A 41 11.48 1.21 -2.02
CA HIS A 41 11.90 1.86 -0.79
C HIS A 41 11.61 3.36 -0.84
N PHE A 42 10.96 3.91 0.18
CA PHE A 42 10.62 5.34 0.26
C PHE A 42 11.54 6.14 1.19
N ASN A 43 12.33 5.47 2.04
CA ASN A 43 13.25 6.10 2.96
C ASN A 43 14.50 5.23 3.22
N PRO A 44 15.67 5.84 3.48
CA PRO A 44 16.92 5.13 3.72
C PRO A 44 16.92 4.37 5.05
N ASN A 45 17.33 3.10 5.01
CA ASN A 45 17.33 2.21 6.19
C ASN A 45 18.38 2.58 7.25
N ASN A 46 19.47 3.24 6.85
CA ASN A 46 20.60 3.61 7.70
C ASN A 46 20.47 5.00 8.35
N HIS A 47 19.34 5.69 8.14
CA HIS A 47 19.13 7.01 8.70
C HIS A 47 18.94 6.95 10.22
N ALA A 48 19.42 7.96 10.96
CA ALA A 48 19.33 7.99 12.42
C ALA A 48 17.87 7.90 12.93
N LEU A 49 16.93 8.50 12.20
CA LEU A 49 15.50 8.44 12.53
C LEU A 49 14.88 7.06 12.31
N ALA A 50 15.49 6.17 11.53
CA ALA A 50 14.99 4.80 11.35
C ALA A 50 14.92 4.02 12.68
N LYS A 51 15.74 4.42 13.66
CA LYS A 51 15.75 3.85 15.01
C LYS A 51 14.68 4.44 15.94
N LYS A 52 14.18 5.65 15.63
CA LYS A 52 13.28 6.42 16.51
C LYS A 52 11.85 6.45 15.99
N ASP A 53 11.66 6.66 14.68
CA ASP A 53 10.35 6.75 14.04
C ASP A 53 9.86 5.36 13.60
N ARG A 54 8.80 4.86 14.25
CA ARG A 54 8.19 3.56 13.92
C ARG A 54 7.61 3.52 12.51
N ALA A 55 7.24 4.67 11.93
CA ALA A 55 6.72 4.80 10.58
C ALA A 55 7.80 5.18 9.55
N TRP A 56 9.09 5.18 9.92
CA TRP A 56 10.17 5.72 9.10
C TRP A 56 10.14 5.26 7.64
N LYS A 57 9.87 3.96 7.39
CA LYS A 57 9.83 3.40 6.03
C LYS A 57 8.82 4.06 5.10
N ILE A 58 7.76 4.66 5.62
CA ILE A 58 6.68 5.32 4.85
C ILE A 58 6.52 6.80 5.20
N ARG A 59 7.33 7.34 6.12
CA ARG A 59 7.19 8.72 6.62
C ARG A 59 7.07 9.76 5.50
N LYS A 60 7.89 9.63 4.45
CA LYS A 60 7.83 10.55 3.30
C LYS A 60 6.52 10.47 2.53
N LEU A 61 5.95 9.27 2.36
CA LEU A 61 4.63 9.13 1.73
C LEU A 61 3.54 9.79 2.58
N VAL A 62 3.58 9.60 3.90
CA VAL A 62 2.61 10.22 4.82
C VAL A 62 2.69 11.74 4.73
N GLU A 63 3.90 12.31 4.78
CA GLU A 63 4.12 13.76 4.65
C GLU A 63 3.56 14.31 3.32
N VAL A 64 3.82 13.62 2.20
CA VAL A 64 3.31 14.02 0.88
C VAL A 64 1.79 13.95 0.83
N LEU A 65 1.18 12.87 1.33
CA LEU A 65 -0.27 12.72 1.35
C LEU A 65 -0.94 13.80 2.21
N GLN A 66 -0.44 14.03 3.42
CA GLN A 66 -0.95 15.07 4.31
C GLN A 66 -0.86 16.46 3.67
N THR A 67 0.33 16.83 3.17
CA THR A 67 0.57 18.13 2.54
C THR A 67 -0.32 18.34 1.31
N THR A 68 -0.48 17.30 0.48
CA THR A 68 -1.27 17.39 -0.76
C THR A 68 -2.75 17.52 -0.46
N LEU A 69 -3.28 16.67 0.44
CA LEU A 69 -4.70 16.68 0.78
C LEU A 69 -5.08 17.98 1.49
N GLU A 70 -4.29 18.42 2.47
CA GLU A 70 -4.51 19.67 3.20
C GLU A 70 -4.60 20.88 2.25
N ARG A 71 -3.68 20.99 1.29
CA ARG A 71 -3.68 22.11 0.32
C ARG A 71 -4.88 22.11 -0.62
N SER A 72 -5.48 20.94 -0.86
CA SER A 72 -6.58 20.77 -1.81
C SER A 72 -7.97 20.75 -1.18
N TYR A 73 -8.05 20.68 0.15
CA TYR A 73 -9.30 20.49 0.87
C TYR A 73 -9.85 21.81 1.41
N ILE A 74 -11.12 22.09 1.11
CA ILE A 74 -11.85 23.20 1.72
C ILE A 74 -12.70 22.63 2.85
N THR A 75 -12.37 22.99 4.08
CA THR A 75 -13.00 22.45 5.28
C THR A 75 -14.45 22.95 5.44
N PRO A 76 -15.46 22.05 5.55
CA PRO A 76 -16.84 22.43 5.83
C PRO A 76 -17.03 22.82 7.31
N ALA A 77 -18.19 23.40 7.64
CA ALA A 77 -18.52 23.83 9.01
C ALA A 77 -18.60 22.68 10.04
N TYR A 78 -18.80 21.44 9.57
CA TYR A 78 -18.86 20.25 10.41
C TYR A 78 -17.94 19.17 9.85
N LEU A 79 -17.14 18.57 10.72
CA LEU A 79 -16.22 17.47 10.40
C LEU A 79 -16.52 16.28 11.30
N ALA A 80 -16.35 15.08 10.76
CA ALA A 80 -16.32 13.83 11.51
C ALA A 80 -14.93 13.20 11.35
N PHE A 81 -14.44 12.62 12.44
CA PHE A 81 -13.16 11.91 12.47
C PHE A 81 -13.41 10.48 12.92
N GLU A 82 -12.87 9.53 12.19
CA GLU A 82 -12.95 8.10 12.47
C GLU A 82 -11.60 7.43 12.21
N GLU A 83 -11.40 6.27 12.82
CA GLU A 83 -10.21 5.47 12.60
C GLU A 83 -10.40 4.48 11.45
N ALA A 84 -9.40 4.40 10.57
CA ALA A 84 -9.35 3.39 9.52
C ALA A 84 -8.22 2.39 9.80
N ILE A 85 -8.54 1.10 9.74
CA ILE A 85 -7.60 0.02 10.02
C ILE A 85 -7.10 -0.58 8.71
N VAL A 86 -5.79 -0.51 8.48
CA VAL A 86 -5.14 -1.20 7.36
C VAL A 86 -4.67 -2.58 7.83
N PRO A 87 -5.25 -3.69 7.32
CA PRO A 87 -4.90 -5.02 7.80
C PRO A 87 -3.46 -5.39 7.44
N SER A 88 -2.70 -5.86 8.43
CA SER A 88 -1.34 -6.37 8.22
C SER A 88 -1.02 -7.52 9.17
N ARG A 89 -0.61 -8.66 8.60
CA ARG A 89 -0.14 -9.83 9.37
C ARG A 89 1.38 -9.92 9.47
N SER A 90 2.10 -9.02 8.81
CA SER A 90 3.57 -9.06 8.76
C SER A 90 4.17 -8.83 10.16
N SER A 91 5.13 -9.68 10.55
CA SER A 91 5.93 -9.48 11.78
C SER A 91 6.87 -8.28 11.68
N PHE A 92 7.17 -7.82 10.46
CA PHE A 92 8.01 -6.64 10.25
C PHE A 92 7.28 -5.31 10.48
N ASN A 93 5.94 -5.32 10.52
CA ASN A 93 5.16 -4.14 10.86
C ASN A 93 5.16 -3.93 12.38
N LYS A 94 6.07 -3.09 12.86
CA LYS A 94 6.17 -2.73 14.28
C LYS A 94 4.99 -1.91 14.80
N MET A 95 4.10 -1.40 13.95
CA MET A 95 2.92 -0.60 14.31
C MET A 95 1.63 -1.42 14.33
N ARG A 96 1.66 -2.72 14.02
CA ARG A 96 0.45 -3.54 14.04
C ARG A 96 -0.12 -3.63 15.45
N VAL A 97 -1.44 -3.61 15.55
CA VAL A 97 -2.20 -3.80 16.78
C VAL A 97 -3.15 -4.98 16.56
N TYR A 98 -3.31 -5.82 17.58
CA TYR A 98 -4.39 -6.79 17.59
C TYR A 98 -5.64 -6.09 18.11
N LEU A 99 -6.64 -5.97 17.25
CA LEU A 99 -7.95 -5.47 17.64
C LEU A 99 -8.77 -6.68 18.06
N LYS A 100 -9.13 -6.70 19.34
CA LYS A 100 -10.09 -7.65 19.87
C LYS A 100 -11.46 -7.00 19.70
N ASP A 101 -12.36 -7.69 19.03
CA ASP A 101 -13.78 -7.34 19.06
C ASP A 101 -14.33 -7.47 20.50
#